data_AF-A0A2S8SPV8-F1
#
_entry.id   AF-A0A2S8SPV8-F1
#
_cell.length_a   1.000
_cell.length_b   1.000
_cell.length_c   1.000
_cell.angle_alpha   90.00
_cell.angle_beta   90.00
_cell.angle_gamma   90.00
#
_symmetry.space_group_name_H-M   'P 1'
#
loop_
_entity.id
_entity.type
_entity.pdbx_description
1 polymer ?
#
loop_
_entity_poly.entity_id
_entity_poly.type
_entity_poly.pdbx_seq_one_letter_code
_entity_poly.pdbx_strand_id
1 'polypeptide(L)'
;MNSIKRLSSRQWSAAPQTAGVGALGGLAAFWLSEPIGNFAASDANSGVFALLWSSMLWSGAIGAVLGAVLLVHDNTKSLRGAWRRDLPLGLALFFVLGMLGGGIGQIFYYLSQSLVSQRETISLTERIARAIGWSFVGVGVGLGIGMLRRDRVQAGRGALGGWLGGFVGGFLFDALTAISAQGGGAFSRAVGLILMGAAIAFGRLWVQEALKTAWLLGISAGPYEGKEAPLTKNQVSVGRDASCDIALLRDESIAPQHGTLVFENQAWKWRGEGAKIDGVSTKEGALNPNSVIEFGTAKFRFLDRSRQSANSIAGASKTSIPATLISATSTPIATPIRFKLRSRSPGKWPDLEVAAGQSEVTVGRAPSNNFVLSEATVSSHHARLFWSRAGLQLRDENSSNGTRLNGDRIAPGTLVALREADQVEFGKVEYVVSP
;
A
#
# COMPACT_ATOMS: atom_id res chain seq x y z
N MET A 1 6.85 6.31 16.78
CA MET A 1 6.12 7.28 15.94
C MET A 1 6.79 7.56 14.58
N ASN A 2 8.13 7.59 14.48
CA ASN A 2 8.83 7.91 13.22
C ASN A 2 9.01 6.74 12.21
N SER A 3 8.91 5.48 12.64
CA SER A 3 8.89 4.32 11.72
C SER A 3 7.55 4.15 11.01
N ILE A 4 6.46 4.56 11.65
CA ILE A 4 5.09 4.50 11.11
C ILE A 4 4.88 5.52 9.99
N LYS A 5 5.50 6.71 10.10
CA LYS A 5 5.52 7.70 9.00
C LYS A 5 6.31 7.22 7.77
N ARG A 6 7.32 6.35 7.94
CA ARG A 6 8.20 5.89 6.84
C ARG A 6 7.68 4.68 6.05
N LEU A 7 6.83 3.84 6.64
CA LEU A 7 6.24 2.70 5.91
C LEU A 7 4.97 3.09 5.16
N SER A 8 4.16 4.01 5.71
CA SER A 8 3.08 4.63 4.92
C SER A 8 3.66 5.51 3.79
N SER A 9 4.79 6.21 3.99
CA SER A 9 5.35 7.08 2.96
C SER A 9 5.76 6.37 1.68
N ARG A 10 6.09 5.06 1.73
CA ARG A 10 6.56 4.30 0.56
C ARG A 10 5.45 3.91 -0.42
N GLN A 11 4.20 3.84 0.04
CA GLN A 11 3.04 3.59 -0.82
C GLN A 11 2.28 4.87 -1.16
N TRP A 12 2.26 5.85 -0.26
CA TRP A 12 1.80 7.20 -0.61
C TRP A 12 2.70 7.84 -1.68
N SER A 13 3.99 7.50 -1.75
CA SER A 13 4.85 7.87 -2.89
C SER A 13 4.48 7.16 -4.20
N ALA A 14 3.79 6.01 -4.14
CA ALA A 14 3.31 5.28 -5.31
C ALA A 14 1.88 5.70 -5.73
N ALA A 15 1.19 6.51 -4.92
CA ALA A 15 -0.15 7.02 -5.24
C ALA A 15 -0.18 7.87 -6.52
N PRO A 16 0.75 8.81 -6.74
CA PRO A 16 0.82 9.55 -8.00
C PRO A 16 1.06 8.62 -9.21
N GLN A 17 1.91 7.61 -9.07
CA GLN A 17 2.19 6.66 -10.15
C GLN A 17 0.96 5.81 -10.49
N THR A 18 0.23 5.35 -9.47
CA THR A 18 -0.96 4.51 -9.65
C THR A 18 -2.11 5.32 -10.25
N ALA A 19 -2.33 6.54 -9.77
CA ALA A 19 -3.28 7.48 -10.38
C ALA A 19 -2.88 7.82 -11.83
N GLY A 20 -1.58 8.00 -12.10
CA GLY A 20 -1.05 8.23 -13.45
C GLY A 20 -1.33 7.07 -14.41
N VAL A 21 -1.22 5.82 -13.96
CA VAL A 21 -1.61 4.66 -14.79
C VAL A 21 -3.12 4.66 -15.07
N GLY A 22 -3.93 5.04 -14.08
CA GLY A 22 -5.37 5.25 -14.29
C GLY A 22 -5.65 6.32 -15.33
N ALA A 23 -4.97 7.46 -15.24
CA ALA A 23 -5.06 8.55 -16.23
C ALA A 23 -4.68 8.10 -17.64
N LEU A 24 -3.58 7.35 -17.79
CA LEU A 24 -3.17 6.76 -19.07
C LEU A 24 -4.21 5.76 -19.61
N GLY A 25 -4.80 4.96 -18.72
CA GLY A 25 -5.92 4.09 -19.07
C GLY A 25 -7.13 4.87 -19.58
N GLY A 26 -7.44 6.02 -18.98
CA GLY A 26 -8.49 6.92 -19.44
C GLY A 26 -8.21 7.52 -20.82
N LEU A 27 -6.97 7.95 -21.06
CA LEU A 27 -6.54 8.46 -22.37
C LEU A 27 -6.58 7.36 -23.45
N ALA A 28 -6.14 6.14 -23.13
CA ALA A 28 -6.23 5.00 -24.04
C ALA A 28 -7.68 4.64 -24.33
N ALA A 29 -8.54 4.64 -23.30
CA ALA A 29 -9.97 4.38 -23.44
C ALA A 29 -10.63 5.41 -24.36
N PHE A 30 -10.27 6.68 -24.26
CA PHE A 30 -10.72 7.71 -25.20
C PHE A 30 -10.36 7.33 -26.65
N TRP A 31 -9.07 7.22 -26.97
CA TRP A 31 -8.62 6.97 -28.34
C TRP A 31 -9.17 5.68 -28.97
N LEU A 32 -9.27 4.62 -28.18
CA LEU A 32 -9.71 3.31 -28.66
C LEU A 32 -11.24 3.16 -28.71
N SER A 33 -11.98 3.93 -27.91
CA SER A 33 -13.45 3.90 -27.95
C SER A 33 -14.07 4.89 -28.94
N GLU A 34 -13.37 5.97 -29.31
CA GLU A 34 -13.90 6.98 -30.25
C GLU A 34 -14.39 6.39 -31.58
N PRO A 35 -13.65 5.50 -32.29
CA PRO A 35 -14.13 4.91 -33.53
C PRO A 35 -15.42 4.10 -33.34
N ILE A 36 -15.53 3.39 -32.19
CA ILE A 36 -16.71 2.60 -31.83
C ILE A 36 -17.88 3.53 -31.55
N GLY A 37 -17.65 4.65 -30.86
CA GLY A 37 -18.67 5.67 -30.61
C GLY A 37 -19.19 6.30 -31.89
N ASN A 38 -18.29 6.63 -32.83
CA ASN A 38 -18.67 7.21 -34.13
C ASN A 38 -19.45 6.22 -34.99
N PHE A 39 -19.03 4.95 -35.04
CA PHE A 39 -19.77 3.90 -35.72
C PHE A 39 -21.16 3.70 -35.10
N ALA A 40 -21.23 3.61 -33.77
CA ALA A 40 -22.49 3.40 -33.07
C ALA A 40 -23.43 4.62 -33.19
N ALA A 41 -22.89 5.84 -33.26
CA ALA A 41 -23.65 7.06 -33.50
C ALA A 41 -24.22 7.11 -34.92
N SER A 42 -23.53 6.56 -35.92
CA SER A 42 -24.05 6.49 -37.29
C SER A 42 -25.31 5.61 -37.41
N ASP A 43 -25.42 4.59 -36.55
CA ASP A 43 -26.57 3.69 -36.44
C ASP A 43 -27.72 4.26 -35.58
N ALA A 44 -27.40 5.24 -34.71
CA ALA A 44 -28.31 5.81 -33.72
C ALA A 44 -29.45 6.67 -34.30
N ASN A 45 -29.40 7.01 -35.60
CA ASN A 45 -30.43 7.77 -36.30
C ASN A 45 -31.78 7.01 -36.45
N SER A 46 -31.87 5.78 -35.93
CA SER A 46 -33.06 4.90 -36.04
C SER A 46 -33.99 4.92 -34.81
N GLY A 47 -33.68 5.70 -33.76
CA GLY A 47 -34.58 5.95 -32.62
C GLY A 47 -33.94 5.82 -31.24
N VAL A 48 -34.74 5.98 -30.17
CA VAL A 48 -34.29 5.98 -28.77
C VAL A 48 -33.55 4.68 -28.39
N PHE A 49 -34.00 3.54 -28.92
CA PHE A 49 -33.33 2.26 -28.70
C PHE A 49 -31.91 2.24 -29.29
N ALA A 50 -31.73 2.79 -30.49
CA ALA A 50 -30.44 2.83 -31.15
C ALA A 50 -29.46 3.80 -30.47
N LEU A 51 -29.97 4.91 -29.94
CA LEU A 51 -29.20 5.81 -29.08
C LEU A 51 -28.77 5.15 -27.76
N LEU A 52 -29.67 4.36 -27.14
CA LEU A 52 -29.33 3.61 -25.94
C LEU A 52 -28.26 2.55 -26.24
N TRP A 53 -28.47 1.78 -27.31
CA TRP A 53 -27.54 0.74 -27.74
C TRP A 53 -26.16 1.29 -28.06
N SER A 54 -26.08 2.44 -28.74
CA SER A 54 -24.81 3.07 -29.09
C SER A 54 -24.04 3.55 -27.86
N SER A 55 -24.72 4.18 -26.91
CA SER A 55 -24.12 4.57 -25.62
C SER A 55 -23.64 3.36 -24.81
N MET A 56 -24.38 2.24 -24.85
CA MET A 56 -23.95 1.00 -24.20
C MET A 56 -22.66 0.46 -24.82
N LEU A 57 -22.60 0.32 -26.15
CA LEU A 57 -21.41 -0.18 -26.85
C LEU A 57 -20.18 0.70 -26.60
N TRP A 58 -20.34 2.02 -26.69
CA TRP A 58 -19.25 2.95 -26.44
C TRP A 58 -18.74 2.87 -24.99
N SER A 59 -19.66 2.83 -24.02
CA SER A 59 -19.31 2.68 -22.60
C SER A 59 -18.68 1.32 -22.28
N GLY A 60 -19.11 0.27 -22.98
CA GLY A 60 -18.49 -1.05 -22.93
C GLY A 60 -17.04 -1.01 -23.42
N ALA A 61 -16.77 -0.36 -24.54
CA ALA A 61 -15.41 -0.19 -25.06
C ALA A 61 -14.51 0.58 -24.08
N ILE A 62 -15.02 1.67 -23.49
CA ILE A 62 -14.31 2.40 -22.42
C ILE A 62 -13.99 1.48 -21.27
N GLY A 63 -14.98 0.73 -20.79
CA GLY A 63 -14.82 -0.19 -19.67
C GLY A 63 -13.76 -1.24 -19.95
N ALA A 64 -13.82 -1.88 -21.11
CA ALA A 64 -12.84 -2.88 -21.53
C ALA A 64 -11.41 -2.35 -21.52
N VAL A 65 -11.16 -1.19 -22.14
CA VAL A 65 -9.81 -0.61 -22.23
C VAL A 65 -9.31 -0.15 -20.87
N LEU A 66 -10.10 0.66 -20.17
CA LEU A 66 -9.71 1.21 -18.86
C LEU A 66 -9.50 0.09 -17.84
N GLY A 67 -10.42 -0.87 -17.79
CA GLY A 67 -10.35 -2.04 -16.93
C GLY A 67 -9.13 -2.92 -17.25
N ALA A 68 -8.82 -3.14 -18.52
CA ALA A 68 -7.63 -3.89 -18.94
C ALA A 68 -6.33 -3.25 -18.48
N VAL A 69 -6.16 -1.93 -18.67
CA VAL A 69 -4.96 -1.22 -18.24
C VAL A 69 -4.76 -1.34 -16.73
N LEU A 70 -5.84 -1.12 -15.95
CA LEU A 70 -5.80 -1.25 -14.50
C LEU A 70 -5.54 -2.70 -14.05
N LEU A 71 -6.15 -3.69 -14.70
CA LEU A 71 -5.95 -5.10 -14.41
C LEU A 71 -4.51 -5.55 -14.67
N VAL A 72 -3.93 -5.15 -15.81
CA VAL A 72 -2.54 -5.45 -16.15
C VAL A 72 -1.60 -4.83 -15.12
N HIS A 73 -1.81 -3.56 -14.77
CA HIS A 73 -1.01 -2.88 -13.75
C HIS A 73 -1.08 -3.56 -12.38
N ASP A 74 -2.27 -3.95 -11.93
CA ASP A 74 -2.43 -4.61 -10.65
C ASP A 74 -1.80 -6.00 -10.65
N ASN A 75 -1.93 -6.74 -11.75
CA ASN A 75 -1.41 -8.08 -11.85
C ASN A 75 0.12 -8.10 -11.94
N THR A 76 0.78 -7.08 -12.54
CA THR A 76 2.25 -6.98 -12.54
C THR A 76 2.81 -6.72 -11.14
N LYS A 77 2.12 -5.95 -10.30
CA LYS A 77 2.49 -5.70 -8.91
C LYS A 77 2.12 -6.86 -7.97
N SER A 78 1.13 -7.68 -8.32
CA SER A 78 0.68 -8.81 -7.51
C SER A 78 1.68 -9.97 -7.46
N LEU A 79 1.56 -10.82 -6.43
CA LEU A 79 2.30 -12.08 -6.32
C LEU A 79 1.94 -13.07 -7.46
N ARG A 80 0.70 -13.04 -7.95
CA ARG A 80 0.19 -13.94 -8.98
C ARG A 80 0.87 -13.73 -10.34
N GLY A 81 1.08 -12.48 -10.75
CA GLY A 81 1.79 -12.14 -11.99
C GLY A 81 1.16 -12.67 -13.29
N ALA A 82 -0.09 -13.15 -13.25
CA ALA A 82 -0.75 -13.90 -14.33
C ALA A 82 -1.71 -13.04 -15.17
N TRP A 83 -1.30 -11.82 -15.53
CA TRP A 83 -2.18 -10.89 -16.26
C TRP A 83 -2.70 -11.45 -17.59
N ARG A 84 -1.89 -12.24 -18.30
CA ARG A 84 -2.29 -12.87 -19.57
C ARG A 84 -3.48 -13.82 -19.44
N ARG A 85 -3.61 -14.49 -18.29
CA ARG A 85 -4.71 -15.43 -18.03
C ARG A 85 -5.98 -14.70 -17.63
N ASP A 86 -5.85 -13.65 -16.81
CA ASP A 86 -7.00 -12.93 -16.27
C ASP A 86 -7.56 -11.90 -17.27
N LEU A 87 -6.76 -11.48 -18.26
CA LEU A 87 -7.11 -10.43 -19.22
C LEU A 87 -8.32 -10.77 -20.14
N PRO A 88 -8.45 -11.98 -20.74
CA PRO A 88 -9.59 -12.26 -21.62
C PRO A 88 -10.93 -12.21 -20.88
N LEU A 89 -11.01 -12.85 -19.71
CA LEU A 89 -12.21 -12.81 -18.87
C LEU A 89 -12.45 -11.39 -18.32
N GLY A 90 -11.38 -10.69 -17.94
CA GLY A 90 -11.43 -9.29 -17.52
C GLY A 90 -12.03 -8.40 -18.61
N LEU A 91 -11.53 -8.47 -19.85
CA LEU A 91 -12.01 -7.68 -20.99
C LEU A 91 -13.53 -7.87 -21.20
N ALA A 92 -13.99 -9.13 -21.23
CA ALA A 92 -15.41 -9.42 -21.39
C ALA A 92 -16.25 -8.86 -20.23
N LEU A 93 -15.79 -9.05 -18.98
CA LEU A 93 -16.47 -8.56 -17.80
C LEU A 93 -16.54 -7.02 -17.78
N PHE A 94 -15.42 -6.35 -18.03
CA PHE A 94 -15.37 -4.89 -18.06
C PHE A 94 -16.19 -4.30 -19.20
N PHE A 95 -16.24 -4.97 -20.35
CA PHE A 95 -17.11 -4.59 -21.47
C PHE A 95 -18.58 -4.64 -21.05
N VAL A 96 -19.04 -5.76 -20.49
CA VAL A 96 -20.43 -5.93 -20.07
C VAL A 96 -20.80 -4.93 -18.96
N LEU A 97 -19.95 -4.77 -17.95
CA LEU A 97 -20.20 -3.81 -16.86
C LEU A 97 -20.20 -2.36 -17.37
N GLY A 98 -19.33 -2.04 -18.33
CA GLY A 98 -19.33 -0.75 -19.02
C GLY A 98 -20.61 -0.52 -19.81
N MET A 99 -21.10 -1.52 -20.54
CA MET A 99 -22.38 -1.44 -21.25
C MET A 99 -23.56 -1.20 -20.31
N LEU A 100 -23.64 -1.96 -19.21
CA LEU A 100 -24.71 -1.80 -18.22
C LEU A 100 -24.66 -0.42 -17.57
N GLY A 101 -23.48 0.03 -17.15
CA GLY A 101 -23.27 1.37 -16.58
C GLY A 101 -23.65 2.49 -17.56
N GLY A 102 -23.23 2.36 -18.82
CA GLY A 102 -23.58 3.30 -19.89
C GLY A 102 -25.06 3.33 -20.22
N GLY A 103 -25.71 2.17 -20.28
CA GLY A 103 -27.15 2.07 -20.52
C GLY A 103 -27.97 2.72 -19.39
N ILE A 104 -27.65 2.40 -18.14
CA ILE A 104 -28.30 3.04 -16.97
C ILE A 104 -28.07 4.55 -16.99
N GLY A 105 -26.83 4.99 -17.25
CA GLY A 105 -26.50 6.40 -17.32
C GLY A 105 -27.24 7.13 -18.44
N GLN A 106 -27.38 6.50 -19.61
CA GLN A 106 -28.11 7.06 -20.75
C GLN A 106 -29.61 7.16 -20.49
N ILE A 107 -30.21 6.14 -19.88
CA ILE A 107 -31.63 6.17 -19.46
C ILE A 107 -31.86 7.31 -18.48
N PHE A 108 -31.00 7.45 -17.47
CA PHE A 108 -31.09 8.53 -16.50
C PHE A 108 -30.98 9.91 -17.16
N TYR A 109 -30.06 10.06 -18.10
CA TYR A 109 -29.88 11.30 -18.85
C TYR A 109 -31.15 11.65 -19.64
N TYR A 110 -31.77 10.70 -20.35
CA TYR A 110 -33.02 10.94 -21.07
C TYR A 110 -34.18 11.32 -20.14
N LEU A 111 -34.35 10.59 -19.03
CA LEU A 111 -35.37 10.90 -18.03
C LEU A 111 -35.17 12.31 -17.47
N SER A 112 -33.93 12.69 -17.18
CA SER A 112 -33.63 14.03 -16.68
C SER A 112 -33.99 15.14 -17.68
N GLN A 113 -33.72 14.95 -18.97
CA GLN A 113 -34.08 15.92 -20.00
C GLN A 113 -35.60 16.07 -20.14
N SER A 114 -36.34 14.96 -20.04
CA SER A 114 -37.81 15.00 -20.14
C SER A 114 -38.46 15.83 -19.02
N LEU A 115 -37.78 15.96 -17.87
CA LEU A 115 -38.24 16.75 -16.72
C LEU A 115 -37.85 18.23 -16.78
N VAL A 116 -36.85 18.60 -17.58
CA VAL A 116 -36.19 19.93 -17.54
C VAL A 116 -36.63 20.86 -18.68
N SER A 117 -37.58 20.43 -19.53
CA SER A 117 -37.91 21.01 -20.86
C SER A 117 -38.40 22.47 -20.97
N GLN A 118 -38.11 23.38 -20.03
CA GLN A 118 -38.54 24.79 -20.08
C GLN A 118 -37.48 25.87 -19.76
N ARG A 119 -36.16 25.64 -19.85
CA ARG A 119 -35.17 26.73 -19.68
C ARG A 119 -34.04 26.71 -20.72
N GLU A 120 -33.69 27.90 -21.23
CA GLU A 120 -32.66 28.13 -22.26
C GLU A 120 -31.20 28.04 -21.76
N THR A 121 -30.96 27.96 -20.45
CA THR A 121 -29.62 27.77 -19.90
C THR A 121 -29.41 26.31 -19.52
N ILE A 122 -28.21 25.76 -19.78
CA ILE A 122 -27.78 24.45 -19.25
C ILE A 122 -27.98 24.50 -17.74
N SER A 123 -29.07 23.91 -17.28
CA SER A 123 -29.45 24.00 -15.88
C SER A 123 -28.42 23.22 -15.06
N LEU A 124 -28.20 23.63 -13.81
CA LEU A 124 -27.44 22.84 -12.83
C LEU A 124 -27.92 21.36 -12.82
N THR A 125 -29.20 21.15 -13.07
CA THR A 125 -29.85 19.83 -13.21
C THR A 125 -29.28 18.99 -14.34
N GLU A 126 -29.02 19.55 -15.53
CA GLU A 126 -28.41 18.81 -16.65
C GLU A 126 -26.97 18.40 -16.35
N ARG A 127 -26.21 19.28 -15.70
CA ARG A 127 -24.84 19.00 -15.26
C ARG A 127 -24.80 17.86 -14.24
N ILE A 128 -25.71 17.89 -13.27
CA ILE A 128 -25.88 16.82 -12.28
C ILE A 128 -26.32 15.52 -12.95
N ALA A 129 -27.24 15.59 -13.92
CA ALA A 129 -27.72 14.38 -14.59
C ALA A 129 -26.62 13.70 -15.43
N ARG A 130 -25.82 14.49 -16.15
CA ARG A 130 -24.65 13.96 -16.85
C ARG A 130 -23.61 13.38 -15.87
N ALA A 131 -23.36 14.07 -14.75
CA ALA A 131 -22.47 13.57 -13.70
C ALA A 131 -22.92 12.20 -13.17
N ILE A 132 -24.21 12.04 -12.87
CA ILE A 132 -24.80 10.77 -12.43
C ILE A 132 -24.65 9.69 -13.51
N GLY A 133 -24.91 10.03 -14.78
CA GLY A 133 -24.74 9.09 -15.89
C GLY A 133 -23.31 8.55 -16.00
N TRP A 134 -22.32 9.44 -15.93
CA TRP A 134 -20.91 9.07 -15.92
C TRP A 134 -20.52 8.26 -14.67
N SER A 135 -21.12 8.55 -13.51
CA SER A 135 -20.90 7.75 -12.29
C SER A 135 -21.25 6.28 -12.48
N PHE A 136 -22.32 5.94 -13.20
CA PHE A 136 -22.70 4.53 -13.43
C PHE A 136 -21.69 3.79 -14.33
N VAL A 137 -21.14 4.47 -15.35
CA VAL A 137 -20.02 3.94 -16.15
C VAL A 137 -18.82 3.66 -15.24
N GLY A 138 -18.46 4.63 -14.40
CA GLY A 138 -17.36 4.49 -13.46
C GLY A 138 -17.55 3.35 -12.46
N VAL A 139 -18.76 3.18 -11.91
CA VAL A 139 -19.12 2.06 -11.04
C VAL A 139 -18.91 0.73 -11.75
N GLY A 140 -19.37 0.59 -12.99
CA GLY A 140 -19.20 -0.63 -13.78
C GLY A 140 -17.72 -1.03 -13.91
N VAL A 141 -16.86 -0.10 -14.30
CA VAL A 141 -15.41 -0.35 -14.41
C VAL A 141 -14.79 -0.67 -13.04
N GLY A 142 -15.18 0.09 -12.02
CA GLY A 142 -14.70 -0.07 -10.66
C GLY A 142 -15.02 -1.44 -10.03
N LEU A 143 -16.22 -1.97 -10.31
CA LEU A 143 -16.65 -3.29 -9.83
C LEU A 143 -15.83 -4.43 -10.45
N GLY A 144 -15.48 -4.34 -11.74
CA GLY A 144 -14.96 -5.46 -12.50
C GLY A 144 -13.68 -6.09 -11.93
N ILE A 145 -12.76 -5.28 -11.38
CA ILE A 145 -11.50 -5.80 -10.82
C ILE A 145 -11.77 -6.68 -9.59
N GLY A 146 -12.65 -6.23 -8.69
CA GLY A 146 -12.98 -7.00 -7.48
C GLY A 146 -13.83 -8.22 -7.79
N MET A 147 -14.76 -8.12 -8.75
CA MET A 147 -15.56 -9.27 -9.20
C MET A 147 -14.70 -10.36 -9.81
N LEU A 148 -13.73 -10.00 -10.66
CA LEU A 148 -12.79 -10.94 -11.27
C LEU A 148 -11.98 -11.72 -10.22
N ARG A 149 -11.65 -11.06 -9.10
CA ARG A 149 -10.88 -11.64 -7.99
C ARG A 149 -11.74 -12.27 -6.89
N ARG A 150 -13.08 -12.26 -7.04
CA ARG A 150 -14.05 -12.67 -6.01
C ARG A 150 -13.84 -11.96 -4.68
N ASP A 151 -13.37 -10.72 -4.73
CA ASP A 151 -13.17 -9.85 -3.58
C ASP A 151 -14.25 -8.76 -3.60
N ARG A 152 -15.34 -9.01 -2.85
CA ARG A 152 -16.47 -8.08 -2.72
C ARG A 152 -16.06 -6.74 -2.14
N VAL A 153 -15.07 -6.76 -1.26
CA VAL A 153 -14.57 -5.57 -0.59
C VAL A 153 -13.77 -4.73 -1.58
N GLN A 154 -12.90 -5.35 -2.38
CA GLN A 154 -12.22 -4.66 -3.48
C GLN A 154 -13.21 -4.13 -4.53
N ALA A 155 -14.27 -4.90 -4.85
CA ALA A 155 -15.28 -4.50 -5.83
C ALA A 155 -16.02 -3.24 -5.38
N GLY A 156 -16.52 -3.19 -4.14
CA GLY A 156 -17.22 -2.02 -3.61
C GLY A 156 -16.36 -0.75 -3.57
N ARG A 157 -15.06 -0.90 -3.31
CA ARG A 157 -14.12 0.23 -3.27
C ARG A 157 -13.81 0.78 -4.66
N GLY A 158 -13.58 -0.12 -5.62
CA GLY A 158 -13.43 0.27 -7.01
C GLY A 158 -14.68 0.97 -7.52
N ALA A 159 -15.87 0.45 -7.17
CA ALA A 159 -17.15 1.06 -7.49
C ALA A 159 -17.27 2.50 -6.93
N LEU A 160 -16.89 2.72 -5.68
CA LEU A 160 -16.90 4.06 -5.06
C LEU A 160 -15.94 5.03 -5.77
N GLY A 161 -14.71 4.59 -6.06
CA GLY A 161 -13.74 5.39 -6.81
C GLY A 161 -14.23 5.74 -8.21
N GLY A 162 -14.89 4.79 -8.88
CA GLY A 162 -15.52 4.99 -10.18
C GLY A 162 -16.73 5.92 -10.12
N TRP A 163 -17.58 5.79 -9.10
CA TRP A 163 -18.71 6.69 -8.89
C TRP A 163 -18.25 8.15 -8.74
N LEU A 164 -17.26 8.39 -7.88
CA LEU A 164 -16.66 9.72 -7.65
C LEU A 164 -15.99 10.26 -8.91
N GLY A 165 -15.15 9.45 -9.56
CA GLY A 165 -14.45 9.83 -10.78
C GLY A 165 -15.41 10.20 -11.91
N GLY A 166 -16.47 9.41 -12.06
CA GLY A 166 -17.50 9.65 -13.06
C GLY A 166 -18.33 10.88 -12.78
N PHE A 167 -18.67 11.10 -11.51
CA PHE A 167 -19.40 12.29 -11.11
C PHE A 167 -18.59 13.56 -11.45
N VAL A 168 -17.33 13.61 -11.01
CA VAL A 168 -16.46 14.77 -11.25
C VAL A 168 -16.23 14.97 -12.76
N GLY A 169 -15.95 13.89 -13.50
CA GLY A 169 -15.76 13.96 -14.96
C GLY A 169 -17.00 14.47 -15.69
N GLY A 170 -18.20 13.97 -15.36
CA GLY A 170 -19.44 14.39 -15.99
C GLY A 170 -19.90 15.80 -15.58
N PHE A 171 -19.61 16.23 -14.34
CA PHE A 171 -19.96 17.56 -13.83
C PHE A 171 -19.13 18.68 -14.47
N LEU A 172 -17.85 18.40 -14.74
CA LEU A 172 -16.91 19.33 -15.37
C LEU A 172 -17.05 19.36 -16.90
N PHE A 173 -17.79 18.41 -17.49
CA PHE A 173 -17.88 18.21 -18.94
C PHE A 173 -18.24 19.47 -19.73
N ASP A 174 -19.31 20.17 -19.35
CA ASP A 174 -19.75 21.37 -20.08
C ASP A 174 -18.77 22.53 -19.91
N ALA A 175 -18.18 22.66 -18.72
CA ALA A 175 -17.19 23.71 -18.44
C ALA A 175 -15.93 23.52 -19.30
N LEU A 176 -15.48 22.27 -19.44
CA LEU A 176 -14.36 21.91 -20.31
C LEU A 176 -14.70 22.12 -21.79
N THR A 177 -15.95 21.85 -22.18
CA THR A 177 -16.42 22.07 -23.56
C THR A 177 -16.40 23.55 -23.91
N ALA A 178 -16.88 24.41 -22.99
CA ALA A 178 -16.90 25.86 -23.16
C ALA A 178 -15.49 26.46 -23.30
N ILE A 179 -14.50 25.92 -22.58
CA ILE A 179 -13.11 26.41 -22.62
C ILE A 179 -12.37 25.93 -23.88
N SER A 180 -12.76 24.81 -24.50
CA SER A 180 -12.01 24.25 -25.63
C SER A 180 -12.15 25.01 -26.95
N ALA A 181 -13.01 26.04 -27.01
CA ALA A 181 -13.27 27.04 -28.04
C ALA A 181 -13.49 26.57 -29.52
N GLN A 182 -12.98 25.41 -29.95
CA GLN A 182 -13.11 24.87 -31.31
C GLN A 182 -13.05 23.33 -31.37
N GLY A 183 -12.88 22.62 -30.25
CA GLY A 183 -12.96 21.16 -30.21
C GLY A 183 -14.39 20.69 -29.92
N GLY A 184 -14.97 19.81 -30.74
CA GLY A 184 -16.18 19.09 -30.36
C GLY A 184 -16.03 18.40 -28.99
N GLY A 185 -17.10 17.82 -28.44
CA GLY A 185 -17.11 17.20 -27.10
C GLY A 185 -16.07 16.10 -26.84
N ALA A 186 -15.23 15.76 -27.82
CA ALA A 186 -14.04 14.92 -27.71
C ALA A 186 -13.04 15.39 -26.64
N PHE A 187 -12.69 16.69 -26.56
CA PHE A 187 -11.74 17.17 -25.54
C PHE A 187 -12.25 16.93 -24.13
N SER A 188 -13.51 17.27 -23.88
CA SER A 188 -14.19 17.06 -22.59
C SER A 188 -14.32 15.58 -22.24
N ARG A 189 -14.61 14.71 -23.22
CA ARG A 189 -14.61 13.25 -23.04
C ARG A 189 -13.23 12.73 -22.64
N ALA A 190 -12.18 13.19 -23.32
CA ALA A 190 -10.80 12.78 -23.00
C ALA A 190 -10.41 13.16 -21.57
N VAL A 191 -10.62 14.42 -21.19
CA VAL A 191 -10.33 14.89 -19.82
C VAL A 191 -11.19 14.16 -18.79
N GLY A 192 -12.48 13.96 -19.06
CA GLY A 192 -13.38 13.21 -18.18
C GLY A 192 -12.92 11.77 -17.95
N LEU A 193 -12.49 11.07 -19.00
CA LEU A 193 -12.00 9.70 -18.90
C LEU A 193 -10.65 9.61 -18.19
N ILE A 194 -9.75 10.58 -18.39
CA ILE A 194 -8.48 10.69 -17.66
C ILE A 194 -8.73 10.85 -16.15
N LEU A 195 -9.60 11.79 -15.77
CA LEU A 195 -9.95 12.03 -14.37
C LEU A 195 -10.64 10.83 -13.73
N MET A 196 -11.56 10.19 -14.46
CA MET A 196 -12.21 8.95 -14.06
C MET A 196 -11.18 7.85 -13.76
N GLY A 197 -10.28 7.58 -14.72
CA GLY A 197 -9.29 6.53 -14.57
C GLY A 197 -8.35 6.79 -13.39
N ALA A 198 -7.90 8.04 -13.22
CA ALA A 198 -7.09 8.45 -12.09
C ALA A 198 -7.82 8.25 -10.74
N ALA A 199 -9.10 8.64 -10.66
CA ALA A 199 -9.92 8.49 -9.46
C ALA A 199 -10.19 7.02 -9.09
N ILE A 200 -10.46 6.15 -10.08
CA ILE A 200 -10.62 4.70 -9.85
C ILE A 200 -9.33 4.11 -9.28
N ALA A 201 -8.18 4.43 -9.90
CA ALA A 201 -6.88 3.91 -9.48
C ALA A 201 -6.47 4.42 -8.10
N PHE A 202 -6.66 5.71 -7.84
CA PHE A 202 -6.40 6.34 -6.54
C PHE A 202 -7.31 5.77 -5.45
N GLY A 203 -8.63 5.71 -5.70
CA GLY A 203 -9.62 5.21 -4.75
C GLY A 203 -9.33 3.77 -4.31
N ARG A 204 -8.91 2.90 -5.24
CA ARG A 204 -8.44 1.55 -4.88
C ARG A 204 -7.25 1.58 -3.92
N LEU A 205 -6.21 2.33 -4.25
CA LEU A 205 -4.97 2.36 -3.46
C LEU A 205 -5.24 2.93 -2.05
N TRP A 206 -5.96 4.05 -1.99
CA TRP A 206 -6.27 4.73 -0.74
C TRP A 206 -6.98 3.80 0.24
N VAL A 207 -7.99 3.07 -0.23
CA VAL A 207 -8.74 2.18 0.65
C VAL A 207 -7.99 0.89 0.97
N GLN A 208 -7.21 0.35 0.03
CA GLN A 208 -6.32 -0.78 0.33
C GLN A 208 -5.41 -0.42 1.51
N GLU A 209 -4.79 0.75 1.49
CA GLU A 209 -3.91 1.19 2.58
C GLU A 209 -4.68 1.51 3.88
N ALA A 210 -5.85 2.14 3.79
CA ALA A 210 -6.65 2.49 4.96
C ALA A 210 -7.16 1.27 5.73
N LEU A 211 -7.48 0.17 5.04
CA LEU A 211 -8.07 -1.03 5.64
C LEU A 211 -7.07 -2.18 5.84
N LYS A 212 -5.80 -1.97 5.52
CA LYS A 212 -4.74 -2.96 5.70
C LYS A 212 -4.31 -3.03 7.17
N THR A 213 -4.70 -4.12 7.82
CA THR A 213 -4.36 -4.41 9.23
C THR A 213 -3.17 -5.36 9.34
N ALA A 214 -3.10 -6.41 8.52
CA ALA A 214 -1.97 -7.33 8.47
C ALA A 214 -1.63 -7.74 7.03
N TRP A 215 -0.35 -8.02 6.76
CA TRP A 215 0.14 -8.44 5.44
C TRP A 215 1.45 -9.22 5.53
N LEU A 216 1.72 -10.00 4.49
CA LEU A 216 3.02 -10.60 4.22
C LEU A 216 3.80 -9.75 3.23
N LEU A 217 5.08 -9.49 3.50
CA LEU A 217 6.01 -8.79 2.61
C LEU A 217 7.08 -9.76 2.12
N GLY A 218 7.21 -9.97 0.81
CA GLY A 218 8.27 -10.81 0.25
C GLY A 218 9.66 -10.19 0.46
N ILE A 219 10.55 -10.94 1.10
CA ILE A 219 11.91 -10.51 1.43
C ILE A 219 13.00 -11.37 0.79
N SER A 220 12.64 -12.53 0.23
CA SER A 220 13.56 -13.33 -0.58
C SER A 220 13.76 -12.70 -1.96
N ALA A 221 15.01 -12.70 -2.45
CA ALA A 221 15.31 -12.36 -3.83
C ALA A 221 14.51 -13.26 -4.78
N GLY A 222 13.90 -12.66 -5.81
CA GLY A 222 13.13 -13.40 -6.81
C GLY A 222 11.74 -12.82 -7.11
N PRO A 223 10.80 -13.60 -7.66
CA PRO A 223 9.56 -13.10 -8.24
C PRO A 223 8.57 -12.47 -7.23
N TYR A 224 8.82 -12.69 -5.94
CA TYR A 224 8.00 -12.21 -4.83
C TYR A 224 8.66 -11.06 -4.06
N GLU A 225 9.89 -10.68 -4.40
CA GLU A 225 10.65 -9.64 -3.69
C GLU A 225 9.90 -8.30 -3.67
N GLY A 226 9.77 -7.71 -2.48
CA GLY A 226 9.12 -6.42 -2.28
C GLY A 226 7.60 -6.42 -2.51
N LYS A 227 7.00 -7.55 -2.92
CA LYS A 227 5.57 -7.67 -3.13
C LYS A 227 4.86 -7.95 -1.81
N GLU A 228 3.65 -7.43 -1.71
CA GLU A 228 2.82 -7.56 -0.51
C GLU A 228 1.60 -8.43 -0.75
N ALA A 229 1.29 -9.28 0.22
CA ALA A 229 0.08 -10.09 0.28
C ALA A 229 -0.77 -9.61 1.48
N PRO A 230 -1.82 -8.78 1.25
CA PRO A 230 -2.68 -8.35 2.35
C PRO A 230 -3.50 -9.53 2.89
N LEU A 231 -3.65 -9.59 4.20
CA LEU A 231 -4.43 -10.63 4.88
C LEU A 231 -5.83 -10.08 5.19
N THR A 232 -6.73 -10.18 4.20
CA THR A 232 -8.04 -9.51 4.24
C THR A 232 -9.19 -10.38 4.76
N LYS A 233 -8.98 -11.69 4.88
CA LYS A 233 -9.99 -12.68 5.30
C LYS A 233 -9.56 -13.33 6.61
N ASN A 234 -10.48 -13.86 7.41
CA ASN A 234 -10.12 -14.61 8.63
C ASN A 234 -9.37 -15.92 8.33
N GLN A 235 -9.49 -16.45 7.11
CA GLN A 235 -8.70 -17.57 6.63
C GLN A 235 -8.17 -17.22 5.25
N VAL A 236 -6.85 -17.32 5.07
CA VAL A 236 -6.14 -16.97 3.83
C VAL A 236 -5.34 -18.18 3.40
N SER A 237 -5.78 -18.82 2.32
CA SER A 237 -5.12 -19.99 1.75
C SER A 237 -3.83 -19.62 1.01
N VAL A 238 -2.80 -20.44 1.17
CA VAL A 238 -1.48 -20.27 0.54
C VAL A 238 -1.14 -21.54 -0.23
N GLY A 239 -0.63 -21.40 -1.44
CA GLY A 239 -0.23 -22.55 -2.26
C GLY A 239 0.19 -22.16 -3.67
N ARG A 240 0.62 -23.17 -4.44
CA ARG A 240 0.98 -23.00 -5.86
C ARG A 240 -0.25 -22.96 -6.78
N ASP A 241 -1.41 -23.39 -6.32
CA ASP A 241 -2.65 -23.31 -7.10
C ASP A 241 -3.15 -21.86 -7.20
N ALA A 242 -3.73 -21.53 -8.35
CA ALA A 242 -4.35 -20.23 -8.58
C ALA A 242 -5.63 -20.01 -7.77
N SER A 243 -6.25 -21.08 -7.27
CA SER A 243 -7.41 -21.00 -6.38
C SER A 243 -7.04 -20.48 -4.99
N CYS A 244 -5.77 -20.54 -4.58
CA CYS A 244 -5.31 -20.01 -3.30
C CYS A 244 -5.35 -18.48 -3.25
N ASP A 245 -5.65 -17.92 -2.07
CA ASP A 245 -5.67 -16.47 -1.85
C ASP A 245 -4.28 -15.87 -2.10
N ILE A 246 -3.25 -16.48 -1.52
CA ILE A 246 -1.84 -16.22 -1.80
C ILE A 246 -1.33 -17.33 -2.72
N ALA A 247 -1.45 -17.10 -4.02
CA ALA A 247 -1.00 -18.03 -5.04
C ALA A 247 0.45 -17.76 -5.46
N LEU A 248 1.34 -18.69 -5.12
CA LEU A 248 2.78 -18.67 -5.35
C LEU A 248 3.13 -19.53 -6.56
N LEU A 249 2.59 -19.15 -7.73
CA LEU A 249 2.58 -19.95 -8.96
C LEU A 249 3.98 -20.35 -9.49
N ARG A 250 5.02 -19.60 -9.11
CA ARG A 250 6.37 -19.72 -9.67
C ARG A 250 7.34 -20.51 -8.79
N ASP A 251 6.86 -21.06 -7.67
CA ASP A 251 7.70 -21.87 -6.77
C ASP A 251 7.22 -23.31 -6.77
N GLU A 252 7.94 -24.18 -7.47
CA GLU A 252 7.61 -25.60 -7.63
C GLU A 252 7.75 -26.40 -6.34
N SER A 253 8.53 -25.90 -5.36
CA SER A 253 8.69 -26.55 -4.06
C SER A 253 7.44 -26.40 -3.17
N ILE A 254 6.49 -25.56 -3.58
CA ILE A 254 5.25 -25.31 -2.85
C ILE A 254 4.15 -26.24 -3.37
N ALA A 255 3.47 -26.93 -2.45
CA ALA A 255 2.33 -27.77 -2.77
C ALA A 255 1.18 -26.96 -3.41
N PRO A 256 0.34 -27.57 -4.28
CA PRO A 256 -0.82 -26.90 -4.87
C PRO A 256 -1.67 -26.17 -3.82
N GLN A 257 -1.97 -26.85 -2.71
CA GLN A 257 -2.56 -26.28 -1.50
C GLN A 257 -1.59 -26.51 -0.36
N HIS A 258 -0.84 -25.48 0.04
CA HIS A 258 0.27 -25.62 0.99
C HIS A 258 -0.20 -25.48 2.44
N GLY A 259 -1.16 -24.58 2.68
CA GLY A 259 -1.78 -24.41 3.99
C GLY A 259 -2.56 -23.10 4.07
N THR A 260 -2.93 -22.71 5.28
CA THR A 260 -3.82 -21.57 5.52
C THR A 260 -3.31 -20.74 6.69
N LEU A 261 -3.35 -19.42 6.52
CA LEU A 261 -3.21 -18.45 7.60
C LEU A 261 -4.58 -18.19 8.20
N VAL A 262 -4.73 -18.44 9.49
CA VAL A 262 -5.99 -18.30 10.21
C VAL A 262 -5.86 -17.20 11.26
N PHE A 263 -6.82 -16.28 11.28
CA PHE A 263 -6.95 -15.27 12.31
C PHE A 263 -7.91 -15.76 13.40
N GLU A 264 -7.35 -16.15 14.55
CA GLU A 264 -8.07 -16.69 15.70
C GLU A 264 -7.50 -16.13 16.99
N ASN A 265 -8.35 -15.86 17.98
CA ASN A 265 -7.94 -15.33 19.30
C ASN A 265 -7.07 -14.07 19.17
N GLN A 266 -7.46 -13.16 18.28
CA GLN A 266 -6.71 -11.92 17.99
C GLN A 266 -5.27 -12.17 17.51
N ALA A 267 -4.97 -13.36 16.97
CA ALA A 267 -3.65 -13.78 16.52
C ALA A 267 -3.73 -14.38 15.12
N TRP A 268 -2.74 -14.08 14.29
CA TRP A 268 -2.51 -14.82 13.07
C TRP A 268 -1.74 -16.10 13.39
N LYS A 269 -2.20 -17.21 12.83
CA LYS A 269 -1.56 -18.52 12.96
C LYS A 269 -1.43 -19.16 11.59
N TRP A 270 -0.34 -19.85 11.36
CA TRP A 270 -0.19 -20.77 10.25
C TRP A 270 -0.81 -22.13 10.61
N ARG A 271 -1.43 -22.78 9.62
CA ARG A 271 -1.91 -24.16 9.66
C ARG A 271 -1.62 -24.83 8.32
N GLY A 272 -0.69 -25.77 8.29
CA GLY A 272 -0.29 -26.47 7.07
C GLY A 272 1.10 -27.09 7.18
N GLU A 273 1.47 -27.94 6.22
CA GLU A 273 2.75 -28.63 6.24
C GLU A 273 3.82 -27.90 5.42
N GLY A 274 5.08 -28.05 5.81
CA GLY A 274 6.22 -27.57 5.02
C GLY A 274 6.58 -26.09 5.17
N ALA A 275 5.80 -25.30 5.92
CA ALA A 275 6.20 -23.94 6.24
C ALA A 275 7.24 -23.90 7.38
N LYS A 276 8.10 -22.88 7.36
CA LYS A 276 9.00 -22.57 8.47
C LYS A 276 8.68 -21.19 9.02
N ILE A 277 8.56 -21.07 10.33
CA ILE A 277 8.37 -19.79 11.02
C ILE A 277 9.63 -19.52 11.84
N ASP A 278 10.29 -18.40 11.54
CA ASP A 278 11.54 -17.98 12.18
C ASP A 278 12.62 -19.08 12.14
N GLY A 279 12.66 -19.82 11.02
CA GLY A 279 13.59 -20.93 10.77
C GLY A 279 13.13 -22.30 11.29
N VAL A 280 12.09 -22.36 12.12
CA VAL A 280 11.57 -23.60 12.71
C VAL A 280 10.44 -24.15 11.83
N SER A 281 10.55 -25.42 11.41
CA SER A 281 9.46 -26.07 10.67
C SER A 281 8.32 -26.41 11.61
N THR A 282 7.11 -25.93 11.29
CA THR A 282 5.94 -26.12 12.13
C THR A 282 4.71 -26.48 11.29
N LYS A 283 3.90 -27.41 11.78
CA LYS A 283 2.57 -27.70 11.20
C LYS A 283 1.55 -26.62 11.58
N GLU A 284 1.71 -26.08 12.78
CA GLU A 284 0.96 -24.94 13.29
C GLU A 284 1.88 -24.02 14.06
N GLY A 285 1.68 -22.71 13.92
CA GLY A 285 2.47 -21.74 14.68
C GLY A 285 1.89 -20.33 14.63
N ALA A 286 1.97 -19.61 15.76
CA ALA A 286 1.54 -18.23 15.82
C ALA A 286 2.54 -17.32 15.11
N LEU A 287 2.02 -16.34 14.37
CA LEU A 287 2.81 -15.31 13.72
C LEU A 287 2.85 -14.07 14.61
N ASN A 288 4.06 -13.76 15.08
CA ASN A 288 4.31 -12.52 15.79
C ASN A 288 4.69 -11.42 14.80
N PRO A 289 4.40 -10.14 15.08
CA PRO A 289 4.82 -9.05 14.22
C PRO A 289 6.33 -9.13 13.91
N ASN A 290 6.66 -9.08 12.62
CA ASN A 290 7.99 -9.27 12.02
C ASN A 290 8.52 -10.71 11.93
N SER A 291 7.77 -11.74 12.36
CA SER A 291 8.12 -13.13 12.09
C SER A 291 8.34 -13.36 10.61
N VAL A 292 9.35 -14.16 10.29
CA VAL A 292 9.64 -14.59 8.93
C VAL A 292 8.98 -15.95 8.71
N ILE A 293 8.07 -16.02 7.75
CA ILE A 293 7.47 -17.26 7.30
C ILE A 293 8.04 -17.64 5.93
N GLU A 294 8.49 -18.89 5.81
CA GLU A 294 9.02 -19.47 4.58
C GLU A 294 8.05 -20.50 4.04
N PHE A 295 7.70 -20.37 2.76
CA PHE A 295 6.93 -21.35 2.00
C PHE A 295 7.82 -21.84 0.86
N GLY A 296 8.36 -23.05 0.96
CA GLY A 296 9.33 -23.53 -0.03
C GLY A 296 10.58 -22.64 -0.05
N THR A 297 10.86 -22.00 -1.19
CA THR A 297 11.98 -21.04 -1.35
C THR A 297 11.59 -19.60 -1.05
N ALA A 298 10.29 -19.30 -1.03
CA ALA A 298 9.77 -17.96 -0.83
C ALA A 298 9.77 -17.56 0.65
N LYS A 299 10.39 -16.42 0.98
CA LYS A 299 10.42 -15.88 2.34
C LYS A 299 9.60 -14.61 2.46
N PHE A 300 8.74 -14.56 3.46
CA PHE A 300 7.85 -13.45 3.75
C PHE A 300 8.03 -12.95 5.18
N ARG A 301 8.07 -11.63 5.37
CA ARG A 301 7.96 -11.00 6.69
C ARG A 301 6.50 -10.70 6.98
N PHE A 302 6.01 -11.16 8.12
CA PHE A 302 4.68 -10.85 8.61
C PHE A 302 4.65 -9.47 9.27
N LEU A 303 3.69 -8.65 8.89
CA LEU A 303 3.51 -7.29 9.40
C LEU A 303 2.07 -7.13 9.88
N ASP A 304 1.89 -6.63 11.11
CA ASP A 304 0.58 -6.44 11.73
C ASP A 304 0.51 -5.07 12.43
N ARG A 305 -0.42 -4.26 11.94
CA ARG A 305 -0.73 -2.91 12.42
C ARG A 305 -1.66 -2.94 13.64
N SER A 306 -2.53 -3.96 13.77
CA SER A 306 -3.54 -4.04 14.83
C SER A 306 -2.90 -4.26 16.21
N ARG A 307 -1.91 -5.16 16.30
CA ARG A 307 -1.18 -5.45 17.54
C ARG A 307 -0.14 -4.41 17.92
N GLN A 308 0.37 -3.62 16.98
CA GLN A 308 1.30 -2.53 17.30
C GLN A 308 0.60 -1.41 18.08
N SER A 309 -0.66 -1.12 17.76
CA SER A 309 -1.50 -0.21 18.55
C SER A 309 -1.86 -0.81 19.91
N ALA A 310 -2.20 -2.11 19.97
CA ALA A 310 -2.53 -2.78 21.23
C ALA A 310 -1.31 -2.90 22.18
N ASN A 311 -0.11 -3.23 21.68
CA ASN A 311 1.11 -3.28 22.51
C ASN A 311 1.60 -1.88 22.94
N SER A 312 1.22 -0.81 22.22
CA SER A 312 1.50 0.56 22.66
C SER A 312 0.61 1.03 23.81
N ILE A 313 -0.52 0.36 24.04
CA ILE A 313 -1.46 0.62 25.15
C ILE A 313 -1.25 -0.41 26.27
N ALA A 314 -1.03 -1.69 25.94
CA ALA A 314 -0.82 -2.79 26.88
C ALA A 314 0.59 -2.80 27.52
N GLY A 315 1.59 -2.20 26.86
CA GLY A 315 2.91 -1.97 27.47
C GLY A 315 2.91 -0.94 28.61
N ALA A 316 1.78 -0.25 28.83
CA ALA A 316 1.59 0.68 29.94
C ALA A 316 0.81 0.09 31.13
N SER A 317 0.37 -1.18 31.08
CA SER A 317 -0.45 -1.77 32.13
C SER A 317 -0.09 -3.22 32.44
N LYS A 318 1.07 -3.42 33.06
CA LYS A 318 1.35 -4.56 33.93
C LYS A 318 2.29 -4.15 35.07
N THR A 319 1.77 -3.34 35.99
CA THR A 319 2.25 -3.34 37.37
C THR A 319 1.03 -3.22 38.27
N SER A 320 0.51 -4.36 38.73
CA SER A 320 -0.40 -4.40 39.87
C SER A 320 0.41 -4.01 41.12
N ILE A 321 0.04 -2.91 41.78
CA ILE A 321 0.54 -2.55 43.11
C ILE A 321 -0.66 -2.51 44.06
N PRO A 322 -0.57 -3.09 45.28
CA PRO A 322 -1.64 -3.03 46.25
C PRO A 322 -1.90 -1.59 46.70
N ALA A 323 -3.16 -1.25 46.91
CA ALA A 323 -3.58 0.04 47.44
C ALA A 323 -3.17 0.18 48.90
N THR A 324 -2.12 0.97 49.19
CA THR A 324 -1.92 1.54 50.52
C THR A 324 -1.13 2.86 50.44
N LEU A 325 -1.85 3.94 50.75
CA LEU A 325 -1.45 5.19 51.41
C LEU A 325 -0.52 6.22 50.72
N ILE A 326 -1.16 7.30 50.25
CA ILE A 326 -0.99 8.71 50.63
C ILE A 326 0.38 9.39 50.40
N SER A 327 0.35 10.33 49.45
CA SER A 327 0.80 11.73 49.51
C SER A 327 2.16 12.06 50.15
N ALA A 328 3.10 12.52 49.32
CA ALA A 328 3.95 13.65 49.68
C ALA A 328 4.51 14.33 48.41
N THR A 329 4.32 15.64 48.36
CA THR A 329 4.92 16.63 47.46
C THR A 329 6.45 16.52 47.46
N SER A 330 7.08 16.39 46.29
CA SER A 330 8.44 16.89 46.10
C SER A 330 8.76 17.21 44.62
N THR A 331 9.52 18.29 44.50
CA THR A 331 10.02 19.07 43.37
C THR A 331 10.79 18.23 42.33
N PRO A 332 10.82 18.60 41.03
CA PRO A 332 11.50 17.81 40.01
C PRO A 332 13.00 18.13 40.00
N ILE A 333 13.83 17.20 40.47
CA ILE A 333 15.25 17.15 40.09
C ILE A 333 15.59 15.69 39.79
N ALA A 334 15.42 15.28 38.54
CA ALA A 334 16.07 14.09 38.01
C ALA A 334 17.06 14.57 36.96
N THR A 335 18.33 14.59 37.33
CA THR A 335 19.47 14.70 36.42
C THR A 335 19.25 13.74 35.24
N PRO A 336 19.36 14.16 33.98
CA PRO A 336 19.16 13.25 32.86
C PRO A 336 20.16 12.10 32.96
N ILE A 337 19.66 10.86 32.96
CA ILE A 337 20.48 9.64 32.83
C ILE A 337 21.39 9.87 31.60
N ARG A 338 22.71 9.82 31.78
CA ARG A 338 23.66 9.86 30.66
C ARG A 338 24.07 8.42 30.38
N PHE A 339 24.42 8.12 29.13
CA PHE A 339 25.21 6.94 28.82
C PHE A 339 26.48 7.43 28.13
N LYS A 340 27.64 6.93 28.57
CA LYS A 340 28.93 7.17 27.93
C LYS A 340 29.38 5.90 27.23
N LEU A 341 29.67 6.00 25.94
CA LEU A 341 30.47 4.99 25.26
C LEU A 341 31.93 5.36 25.52
N ARG A 342 32.60 4.58 26.38
CA ARG A 342 34.01 4.77 26.72
C ARG A 342 34.89 4.00 25.75
N SER A 343 35.88 4.69 25.17
CA SER A 343 36.83 4.04 24.26
C SER A 343 37.64 2.99 25.01
N ARG A 344 37.77 1.78 24.44
CA ARG A 344 38.68 0.75 25.01
C ARG A 344 40.16 1.06 24.74
N SER A 345 40.45 2.07 23.93
CA SER A 345 41.79 2.61 23.70
C SER A 345 41.84 4.08 24.13
N PRO A 346 41.98 4.37 25.44
CA PRO A 346 42.03 5.73 25.96
C PRO A 346 43.12 6.56 25.27
N GLY A 347 42.78 7.76 24.80
CA GLY A 347 43.70 8.67 24.09
C GLY A 347 43.77 8.48 22.56
N LYS A 348 43.30 7.33 22.03
CA LYS A 348 43.22 7.10 20.58
C LYS A 348 41.90 7.58 19.97
N TRP A 349 40.79 7.38 20.68
CA TRP A 349 39.45 7.78 20.26
C TRP A 349 38.73 8.49 21.41
N PRO A 350 37.93 9.54 21.14
CA PRO A 350 37.20 10.26 22.18
C PRO A 350 36.10 9.37 22.77
N ASP A 351 35.74 9.65 24.02
CA ASP A 351 34.52 9.10 24.62
C ASP A 351 33.29 9.81 24.03
N LEU A 352 32.20 9.07 23.85
CA LEU A 352 30.93 9.62 23.39
C LEU A 352 29.94 9.69 24.54
N GLU A 353 29.54 10.90 24.93
CA GLU A 353 28.43 11.12 25.87
C GLU A 353 27.11 11.27 25.11
N VAL A 354 26.13 10.42 25.41
CA VAL A 354 24.76 10.54 24.92
C VAL A 354 23.88 10.95 26.11
N ALA A 355 23.37 12.18 26.06
CA ALA A 355 22.52 12.73 27.12
C ALA A 355 21.03 12.41 26.88
N ALA A 356 20.29 12.11 27.95
CA ALA A 356 18.83 12.00 27.90
C ALA A 356 18.21 13.27 27.32
N GLY A 357 17.57 13.14 26.14
CA GLY A 357 16.94 14.24 25.40
C GLY A 357 17.51 14.46 24.01
N GLN A 358 18.71 13.95 23.70
CA GLN A 358 19.19 13.88 22.32
C GLN A 358 18.43 12.76 21.59
N SER A 359 17.55 13.13 20.66
CA SER A 359 16.70 12.18 19.94
C SER A 359 17.50 11.21 19.07
N GLU A 360 18.70 11.61 18.66
CA GLU A 360 19.58 10.86 17.78
C GLU A 360 21.03 11.35 17.85
N VAL A 361 22.00 10.43 17.81
CA VAL A 361 23.43 10.73 17.61
C VAL A 361 23.93 9.88 16.44
N THR A 362 24.43 10.53 15.39
CA THR A 362 25.03 9.85 14.24
C THR A 362 26.51 9.58 14.47
N VAL A 363 26.99 8.39 14.08
CA VAL A 363 28.38 7.93 14.21
C VAL A 363 28.94 7.61 12.83
N GLY A 364 30.10 8.17 12.48
CA GLY A 364 30.75 7.86 11.21
C GLY A 364 32.02 8.66 10.97
N ARG A 365 32.72 8.35 9.87
CA ARG A 365 33.98 9.03 9.52
C ARG A 365 33.80 10.40 8.90
N ALA A 366 32.64 10.69 8.30
CA ALA A 366 32.38 11.98 7.69
C ALA A 366 32.20 13.07 8.76
N PRO A 367 32.64 14.32 8.49
CA PRO A 367 32.48 15.44 9.41
C PRO A 367 31.02 15.87 9.62
N SER A 368 30.09 15.36 8.82
CA SER A 368 28.65 15.59 8.93
C SER A 368 27.97 14.75 10.03
N ASN A 369 28.69 13.87 10.72
CA ASN A 369 28.14 13.11 11.86
C ASN A 369 28.31 13.87 13.17
N ASN A 370 27.42 13.60 14.13
CA ASN A 370 27.51 14.14 15.48
C ASN A 370 28.75 13.62 16.21
N PHE A 371 29.10 12.35 15.98
CA PHE A 371 30.29 11.71 16.52
C PHE A 371 31.18 11.21 15.39
N VAL A 372 32.30 11.91 15.20
CA VAL A 372 33.23 11.68 14.10
C VAL A 372 34.34 10.74 14.54
N LEU A 373 34.43 9.58 13.88
CA LEU A 373 35.49 8.60 14.07
C LEU A 373 36.37 8.55 12.82
N SER A 374 37.53 9.20 12.87
CA SER A 374 38.48 9.34 11.75
C SER A 374 39.27 8.05 11.41
N GLU A 375 38.61 6.90 11.47
CA GLU A 375 39.21 5.58 11.29
C GLU A 375 38.82 5.00 9.93
N ALA A 376 39.78 4.50 9.16
CA ALA A 376 39.54 4.01 7.79
C ALA A 376 38.52 2.85 7.73
N THR A 377 38.38 2.09 8.82
CA THR A 377 37.42 0.98 8.92
C THR A 377 36.01 1.45 9.25
N VAL A 378 35.81 2.73 9.56
CA VAL A 378 34.51 3.33 9.82
C VAL A 378 33.98 3.99 8.52
N SER A 379 32.81 3.53 8.06
CA SER A 379 32.10 4.16 6.94
C SER A 379 31.75 5.63 7.20
N SER A 380 31.56 6.41 6.14
CA SER A 380 31.22 7.83 6.21
C SER A 380 30.00 8.10 7.09
N HIS A 381 28.96 7.28 7.01
CA HIS A 381 27.83 7.22 7.94
C HIS A 381 27.69 5.76 8.38
N HIS A 382 28.21 5.42 9.56
CA HIS A 382 28.40 4.03 9.97
C HIS A 382 27.21 3.51 10.77
N ALA A 383 26.82 4.24 11.81
CA ALA A 383 25.79 3.83 12.73
C ALA A 383 25.08 5.03 13.34
N ARG A 384 24.00 4.73 14.08
CA ARG A 384 23.15 5.73 14.70
C ARG A 384 22.69 5.23 16.07
N LEU A 385 22.82 6.09 17.06
CA LEU A 385 22.36 5.86 18.42
C LEU A 385 21.07 6.64 18.67
N PHE A 386 20.13 6.02 19.36
CA PHE A 386 18.83 6.60 19.68
C PHE A 386 18.60 6.58 21.18
N TRP A 387 18.25 7.73 21.73
CA TRP A 387 17.75 7.79 23.09
C TRP A 387 16.24 7.53 23.10
N SER A 388 15.81 6.53 23.86
CA SER A 388 14.40 6.23 24.07
C SER A 388 14.08 6.12 25.55
N ARG A 389 12.79 6.06 25.90
CA ARG A 389 12.37 5.73 27.27
C ARG A 389 12.81 4.34 27.72
N ALA A 390 13.21 3.47 26.79
CA ALA A 390 13.70 2.11 27.05
C ALA A 390 15.25 2.03 27.12
N GLY A 391 15.95 3.17 27.15
CA GLY A 391 17.42 3.24 27.16
C GLY A 391 18.02 3.56 25.80
N LEU A 392 19.35 3.43 25.71
CA LEU A 392 20.14 3.70 24.51
C LEU A 392 19.99 2.54 23.52
N GLN A 393 19.72 2.84 22.25
CA GLN A 393 19.63 1.84 21.18
C GLN A 393 20.61 2.18 20.06
N LEU A 394 21.10 1.15 19.38
CA LEU A 394 22.08 1.23 18.31
C LEU A 394 21.53 0.62 17.01
N ARG A 395 21.85 1.25 15.88
CA ARG A 395 21.55 0.73 14.55
C ARG A 395 22.73 0.93 13.62
N ASP A 396 23.14 -0.12 12.90
CA ASP A 396 24.07 -0.02 11.79
C ASP A 396 23.36 0.55 10.54
N GLU A 397 23.97 1.55 9.90
CA GLU A 397 23.43 2.22 8.69
C GLU A 397 23.99 1.60 7.40
N ASN A 398 24.06 0.26 7.36
CA ASN A 398 24.62 -0.51 6.26
C ASN A 398 26.10 -0.19 6.01
N SER A 399 26.87 -0.20 7.10
CA SER A 399 28.30 0.09 7.06
C SER A 399 29.09 -1.04 6.39
N SER A 400 30.20 -0.69 5.74
CA SER A 400 31.00 -1.62 4.94
C SER A 400 31.62 -2.74 5.79
N ASN A 401 32.16 -2.38 6.96
CA ASN A 401 32.78 -3.34 7.88
C ASN A 401 31.80 -3.87 8.94
N GLY A 402 30.61 -3.28 9.04
CA GLY A 402 29.60 -3.64 10.02
C GLY A 402 29.86 -3.07 11.41
N THR A 403 28.80 -3.08 12.21
CA THR A 403 28.82 -2.86 13.65
C THR A 403 28.71 -4.20 14.38
N ARG A 404 29.45 -4.39 15.47
CA ARG A 404 29.36 -5.58 16.34
C ARG A 404 28.91 -5.18 17.74
N LEU A 405 28.16 -6.07 18.39
CA LEU A 405 27.74 -5.97 19.79
C LEU A 405 28.18 -7.26 20.50
N ASN A 406 29.03 -7.14 21.51
CA ASN A 406 29.59 -8.26 22.27
C ASN A 406 30.24 -9.33 21.36
N GLY A 407 30.91 -8.90 20.29
CA GLY A 407 31.57 -9.76 19.29
C GLY A 407 30.68 -10.19 18.12
N ASP A 408 29.34 -10.16 18.28
CA ASP A 408 28.39 -10.55 17.24
C ASP A 408 28.05 -9.40 16.31
N ARG A 409 28.06 -9.65 14.99
CA ARG A 409 27.72 -8.62 14.00
C ARG A 409 26.21 -8.36 13.99
N ILE A 410 25.81 -7.10 14.20
CA ILE A 410 24.41 -6.72 14.12
C ILE A 410 23.98 -6.64 12.65
N ALA A 411 22.78 -7.14 12.34
CA ALA A 411 22.25 -7.06 10.98
C ALA A 411 21.97 -5.59 10.59
N PRO A 412 22.48 -5.11 9.43
CA PRO A 412 22.25 -3.74 8.98
C PRO A 412 20.79 -3.29 9.06
N GLY A 413 20.56 -2.09 9.58
CA GLY A 413 19.22 -1.52 9.74
C GLY A 413 18.40 -2.02 10.93
N THR A 414 18.94 -2.96 11.72
CA THR A 414 18.30 -3.48 12.95
C THR A 414 18.59 -2.57 14.13
N LEU A 415 17.57 -2.26 14.94
CA LEU A 415 17.72 -1.56 16.22
C LEU A 415 18.01 -2.58 17.33
N VAL A 416 19.13 -2.40 18.02
CA VAL A 416 19.55 -3.24 19.14
C VAL A 416 19.66 -2.38 20.38
N ALA A 417 19.06 -2.82 21.49
CA ALA A 417 19.18 -2.10 22.77
C ALA A 417 20.57 -2.33 23.36
N LEU A 418 21.22 -1.25 23.78
CA LEU A 418 22.49 -1.29 24.50
C LEU A 418 22.21 -1.32 26.00
N ARG A 419 22.92 -2.21 26.70
CA ARG A 419 22.94 -2.33 28.15
C ARG A 419 24.27 -1.84 28.70
N GLU A 420 24.29 -1.55 30.00
CA GLU A 420 25.55 -1.29 30.69
C GLU A 420 26.53 -2.48 30.51
N ALA A 421 27.81 -2.14 30.34
CA ALA A 421 28.93 -3.04 30.06
C ALA A 421 28.92 -3.72 28.67
N ASP A 422 27.93 -3.44 27.80
CA ASP A 422 27.96 -3.93 26.42
C ASP A 422 29.17 -3.38 25.66
N GLN A 423 29.77 -4.24 24.84
CA GLN A 423 30.92 -3.93 24.00
C GLN A 423 30.44 -3.64 22.58
N VAL A 424 30.68 -2.43 22.09
CA VAL A 424 30.24 -2.01 20.75
C VAL A 424 31.46 -1.78 19.87
N GLU A 425 31.46 -2.35 18.67
CA GLU A 425 32.53 -2.15 17.70
C GLU A 425 31.98 -1.48 16.44
N PHE A 426 32.56 -0.35 16.05
CA PHE A 426 32.31 0.31 14.77
C PHE A 426 33.52 0.07 13.84
N GLY A 427 33.43 -0.89 12.92
CA GLY A 427 34.62 -1.37 12.21
C GLY A 427 35.62 -2.00 13.19
N LYS A 428 36.79 -1.37 13.39
CA LYS A 428 37.80 -1.79 14.40
C LYS A 428 37.79 -0.92 15.67
N VAL A 429 36.83 -0.02 15.81
CA VAL A 429 36.77 0.94 16.91
C VAL A 429 35.91 0.38 18.03
N GLU A 430 36.52 0.07 19.18
CA GLU A 430 35.85 -0.60 20.30
C GLU A 430 35.47 0.37 21.43
N TYR A 431 34.22 0.27 21.86
CA TYR A 431 33.63 1.03 22.95
C TYR A 431 32.98 0.09 23.99
N VAL A 432 32.91 0.56 25.23
CA VAL A 432 32.12 -0.07 26.30
C VAL A 432 31.06 0.91 26.79
N VAL A 433 29.82 0.45 26.92
CA VAL A 433 28.71 1.25 27.41
C VAL A 433 28.81 1.39 28.93
N SER A 434 28.92 2.62 29.44
CA SER A 434 28.78 2.94 30.87
C SER A 434 27.62 3.92 31.09
N PRO A 435 26.94 3.88 32.25
CA PRO A 435 26.07 4.97 32.68
C PRO A 435 26.86 6.28 32.92
#